data_AF-A0A0J8RR17-F1
#
_entry.id   AF-A0A0J8RR17-F1
#
_cell.length_a   1.000
_cell.length_b   1.000
_cell.length_c   1.000
_cell.angle_alpha   90.00
_cell.angle_beta   90.00
_cell.angle_gamma   90.00
#
_symmetry.space_group_name_H-M   'P 1'
#
loop_
_entity.id
_entity.type
_entity.pdbx_description
1 polymer ?
#
loop_
_entity_poly.entity_id
_entity_poly.type
_entity_poly.pdbx_seq_one_letter_code
_entity_poly.pdbx_strand_id
1 'polypeptide(L)'
;MGAGTGGTTKWIVPLLAKLNVPIEYTFTDLAPSFVAGARKKFKPYQFMKFRTHDIEKAPADDLIGTQHVVIASNAVHATHSLCESAKNIRKALRPDGLLMMLEMTGTLYWVDMIFGLFEGWWFFDDGRTHAVTCESRWEKDLQSVGYGHVDWTDGNMPENKVEKLIIAMASGSRCDRLRIPSTPKPIEIRSADCAARQAVVNKYVQELTDGFAAAVVDELSASLPKHNPKGKTVLVTGATGSLGSHIIAKLANLPDIRRVVCLNRRSRQVPKERQQQALTKKGISINPEASRKLCVIETDLSKPNLGLLTVDYEDLVNNVTDIIHNAWLMNAKWPVKNFTPQLQIMRNLLNLARKISSRRSQGTKVTFEFISSIATVGHWPIWTGKVNVPEERMTIESVLPTGYGDAKYICECMLDETLHKYPDRFRATAIRLGQVGGSSASGYWNPMEHLSFVFKSSQTLQALPDFDGLLSWTPVDDVASTLVDILMLPEETTLYPIYHIDNPVRQPWKEMIPVLADAMDIPPQNVIPFKDWVQRVIDHPRRVEGPEGENPAIILIDFLDGNFLRMSCGGLLLDTAKAREHSRTLANVGPVSERVARLFVKSWKDMGFLN
;
A
#
# COMPACT_ATOMS: atom_id res chain seq x y z
N MET A 1 -18.49 -31.26 -1.47
CA MET A 1 -19.86 -31.69 -1.15
C MET A 1 -20.57 -30.52 -0.50
N GLY A 2 -21.85 -30.29 -0.83
CA GLY A 2 -22.57 -29.08 -0.40
C GLY A 2 -21.87 -27.80 -0.86
N ALA A 3 -21.43 -27.76 -2.12
CA ALA A 3 -20.50 -26.74 -2.59
C ALA A 3 -21.14 -25.39 -2.92
N GLY A 4 -22.46 -25.29 -2.88
CA GLY A 4 -23.26 -24.07 -3.06
C GLY A 4 -22.87 -23.31 -4.33
N THR A 5 -22.55 -22.03 -4.18
CA THR A 5 -22.12 -21.15 -5.30
C THR A 5 -20.71 -21.47 -5.85
N GLY A 6 -20.04 -22.48 -5.28
CA GLY A 6 -18.68 -22.88 -5.63
C GLY A 6 -17.63 -21.88 -5.17
N GLY A 7 -17.85 -21.24 -4.00
CA GLY A 7 -16.92 -20.27 -3.39
C GLY A 7 -15.53 -20.88 -3.16
N THR A 8 -15.47 -22.00 -2.45
CA THR A 8 -14.23 -22.75 -2.19
C THR A 8 -13.67 -23.38 -3.46
N THR A 9 -14.54 -23.99 -4.29
CA THR A 9 -14.14 -24.62 -5.56
C THR A 9 -13.43 -23.66 -6.51
N LYS A 10 -13.83 -22.37 -6.54
CA LYS A 10 -13.20 -21.32 -7.37
C LYS A 10 -11.70 -21.17 -7.11
N TRP A 11 -11.24 -21.44 -5.89
CA TRP A 11 -9.84 -21.29 -5.51
C TRP A 11 -9.07 -22.61 -5.62
N ILE A 12 -9.70 -23.73 -5.27
CA ILE A 12 -9.06 -25.05 -5.32
C ILE A 12 -8.79 -25.51 -6.74
N VAL A 13 -9.77 -25.42 -7.64
CA VAL A 13 -9.68 -26.00 -8.99
C VAL A 13 -8.51 -25.43 -9.82
N PRO A 14 -8.26 -24.10 -9.85
CA PRO A 14 -7.09 -23.56 -10.55
C PRO A 14 -5.74 -23.98 -9.96
N LEU A 15 -5.67 -24.27 -8.66
CA LEU A 15 -4.45 -24.78 -8.02
C LEU A 15 -4.21 -26.23 -8.43
N LEU A 16 -5.25 -27.06 -8.36
CA LEU A 16 -5.19 -28.46 -8.80
C LEU A 16 -4.78 -28.59 -10.28
N ALA A 17 -5.29 -27.72 -11.15
CA ALA A 17 -4.93 -27.71 -12.58
C ALA A 17 -3.44 -27.43 -12.85
N LYS A 18 -2.69 -26.89 -11.88
CA LYS A 18 -1.25 -26.64 -11.99
C LYS A 18 -0.40 -27.79 -11.44
N LEU A 19 -1.00 -28.70 -10.67
CA LEU A 19 -0.34 -29.90 -10.21
C LEU A 19 -0.32 -30.85 -11.41
N ASN A 20 0.85 -31.15 -11.97
CA ASN A 20 1.02 -32.03 -13.12
C ASN A 20 0.75 -33.51 -12.74
N VAL A 21 -0.41 -33.79 -12.14
CA VAL A 21 -0.86 -35.11 -11.71
C VAL A 21 -2.30 -35.33 -12.20
N PRO A 22 -2.71 -36.56 -12.52
CA PRO A 22 -4.09 -36.86 -12.87
C PRO A 22 -5.01 -36.59 -11.68
N ILE A 23 -6.05 -35.80 -11.90
CA ILE A 23 -7.04 -35.41 -10.88
C ILE A 23 -8.43 -35.67 -11.46
N GLU A 24 -9.37 -36.07 -10.62
CA GLU A 24 -10.81 -35.96 -10.85
C GLU A 24 -11.40 -35.15 -9.70
N TYR A 25 -12.29 -34.20 -10.00
CA TYR A 25 -12.94 -33.37 -9.00
C TYR A 25 -14.46 -33.42 -9.17
N THR A 26 -15.15 -34.05 -8.22
CA THR A 26 -16.61 -34.19 -8.25
C THR A 26 -17.28 -33.09 -7.44
N PHE A 27 -17.86 -32.10 -8.13
CA PHE A 27 -18.68 -31.06 -7.54
C PHE A 27 -20.08 -31.60 -7.24
N THR A 28 -20.52 -31.47 -5.98
CA THR A 28 -21.87 -31.86 -5.57
C THR A 28 -22.57 -30.81 -4.73
N ASP A 29 -23.89 -30.73 -4.91
CA ASP A 29 -24.79 -29.89 -4.12
C ASP A 29 -26.22 -30.47 -4.13
N LEU A 30 -27.00 -30.17 -3.09
CA LEU A 30 -28.41 -30.55 -2.99
C LEU A 30 -29.24 -29.85 -4.07
N ALA A 31 -28.94 -28.58 -4.38
CA ALA A 31 -29.68 -27.79 -5.35
C ALA A 31 -29.20 -28.04 -6.79
N PRO A 32 -30.04 -28.56 -7.70
CA PRO A 32 -29.66 -28.77 -9.10
C PRO A 32 -29.22 -27.48 -9.82
N SER A 33 -29.76 -26.33 -9.42
CA SER A 33 -29.43 -25.01 -9.97
C SER A 33 -27.97 -24.63 -9.69
N PHE A 34 -27.45 -24.90 -8.50
CA PHE A 34 -26.05 -24.66 -8.15
C PHE A 34 -25.11 -25.58 -8.93
N VAL A 35 -25.48 -26.85 -9.12
CA VAL A 35 -24.72 -27.80 -9.95
C VAL A 35 -24.66 -27.32 -11.41
N ALA A 36 -25.78 -26.86 -11.96
CA ALA A 36 -25.83 -26.30 -13.32
C ALA A 36 -24.98 -25.03 -13.46
N GLY A 37 -25.04 -24.13 -12.48
CA GLY A 37 -24.20 -22.92 -12.41
C GLY A 37 -22.71 -23.25 -12.34
N ALA A 38 -22.33 -24.21 -11.50
CA ALA A 38 -20.95 -24.69 -11.37
C ALA A 38 -20.45 -25.30 -12.69
N ARG A 39 -21.26 -26.13 -13.36
CA ARG A 39 -20.91 -26.72 -14.67
C ARG A 39 -20.60 -25.66 -15.72
N LYS A 40 -21.39 -24.57 -15.75
CA LYS A 40 -21.14 -23.44 -16.67
C LYS A 40 -19.86 -22.69 -16.29
N LYS A 41 -19.67 -22.40 -15.00
CA LYS A 41 -18.54 -21.62 -14.47
C LYS A 41 -17.20 -22.34 -14.64
N PHE A 42 -17.17 -23.64 -14.44
CA PHE A 42 -15.94 -24.44 -14.43
C PHE A 42 -15.74 -25.30 -15.69
N LYS A 43 -16.48 -25.01 -16.77
CA LYS A 43 -16.36 -25.66 -18.09
C LYS A 43 -14.91 -25.83 -18.60
N PRO A 44 -13.96 -24.89 -18.37
CA PRO A 44 -12.58 -25.07 -18.84
C PRO A 44 -11.85 -26.29 -18.26
N TYR A 45 -12.25 -26.79 -17.08
CA TYR A 45 -11.55 -27.85 -16.37
C TYR A 45 -12.14 -29.23 -16.69
N GLN A 46 -11.47 -29.97 -17.59
CA GLN A 46 -11.95 -31.26 -18.09
C GLN A 46 -12.01 -32.36 -17.02
N PHE A 47 -11.24 -32.23 -15.95
CA PHE A 47 -11.22 -33.16 -14.82
C PHE A 47 -12.42 -33.03 -13.87
N MET A 48 -13.33 -32.06 -14.10
CA MET A 48 -14.46 -31.83 -13.22
C MET A 48 -15.69 -32.67 -13.60
N LYS A 49 -16.28 -33.31 -12.59
CA LYS A 49 -17.60 -33.95 -12.66
C LYS A 49 -18.59 -33.14 -11.81
N PHE A 50 -19.87 -33.23 -12.15
CA PHE A 50 -20.92 -32.44 -11.50
C PHE A 50 -22.14 -33.31 -11.28
N ARG A 51 -22.64 -33.36 -10.04
CA ARG A 51 -23.76 -34.21 -9.64
C ARG A 51 -24.62 -33.53 -8.58
N THR A 52 -25.94 -33.59 -8.73
CA THR A 52 -26.87 -33.25 -7.64
C THR A 52 -26.83 -34.37 -6.62
N HIS A 53 -26.54 -34.05 -5.36
CA HIS A 53 -26.46 -35.04 -4.30
C HIS A 53 -26.81 -34.41 -2.95
N ASP A 54 -27.71 -35.08 -2.27
CA ASP A 54 -28.07 -34.82 -0.88
C ASP A 54 -27.10 -35.56 0.05
N ILE A 55 -26.46 -34.81 0.95
CA ILE A 55 -25.47 -35.32 1.92
C ILE A 55 -26.10 -36.34 2.86
N GLU A 56 -27.40 -36.23 3.12
CA GLU A 56 -28.15 -37.12 4.00
C GLU A 56 -28.51 -38.46 3.34
N LYS A 57 -28.19 -38.64 2.04
CA LYS A 57 -28.42 -39.88 1.30
C LYS A 57 -27.10 -40.60 1.03
N ALA A 58 -27.20 -41.91 0.84
CA ALA A 58 -26.05 -42.71 0.43
C ALA A 58 -25.46 -42.16 -0.89
N PRO A 59 -24.13 -42.10 -1.03
CA PRO A 59 -23.51 -41.77 -2.30
C PRO A 59 -23.87 -42.82 -3.35
N ALA A 60 -23.88 -42.41 -4.61
CA ALA A 60 -24.09 -43.34 -5.71
C ALA A 60 -22.98 -44.40 -5.77
N ASP A 61 -23.30 -45.57 -6.32
CA ASP A 61 -22.43 -46.75 -6.31
C ASP A 61 -21.03 -46.49 -6.88
N ASP A 62 -20.91 -45.63 -7.90
CA ASP A 62 -19.64 -45.27 -8.53
C ASP A 62 -18.75 -44.34 -7.68
N LEU A 63 -19.32 -43.74 -6.62
CA LEU A 63 -18.59 -42.90 -5.68
C LEU A 63 -18.21 -43.63 -4.39
N ILE A 64 -18.74 -44.84 -4.15
CA ILE A 64 -18.48 -45.60 -2.93
C ILE A 64 -17.01 -46.04 -2.92
N GLY A 65 -16.28 -45.65 -1.87
CA GLY A 65 -14.89 -46.05 -1.66
C GLY A 65 -13.90 -45.49 -2.69
N THR A 66 -14.25 -44.45 -3.46
CA THR A 66 -13.40 -43.94 -4.55
C THR A 66 -12.71 -42.61 -4.24
N GLN A 67 -13.22 -41.83 -3.29
CA GLN A 67 -12.72 -40.48 -3.02
C GLN A 67 -11.52 -40.48 -2.06
N HIS A 68 -10.40 -39.88 -2.49
CA HIS A 68 -9.23 -39.65 -1.62
C HIS A 68 -9.51 -38.55 -0.59
N VAL A 69 -10.21 -37.50 -1.02
CA VAL A 69 -10.54 -36.35 -0.18
C VAL A 69 -11.98 -35.95 -0.46
N VAL A 70 -12.79 -35.81 0.59
CA VAL A 70 -14.07 -35.12 0.51
C VAL A 70 -13.92 -33.76 1.20
N ILE A 71 -14.27 -32.69 0.50
CA ILE A 71 -14.24 -31.31 1.03
C ILE A 71 -15.67 -30.82 1.21
N ALA A 72 -15.98 -30.30 2.39
CA ALA A 72 -17.23 -29.58 2.68
C ALA A 72 -16.90 -28.24 3.36
N SER A 73 -17.73 -27.22 3.15
CA SER A 73 -17.51 -25.89 3.69
C SER A 73 -18.83 -25.29 4.12
N ASN A 74 -19.05 -25.20 5.43
CA ASN A 74 -20.27 -24.68 6.05
C ASN A 74 -21.53 -25.30 5.42
N ALA A 75 -21.56 -26.64 5.35
CA ALA A 75 -22.61 -27.36 4.64
C ALA A 75 -23.15 -28.54 5.44
N VAL A 76 -22.32 -29.23 6.22
CA VAL A 76 -22.75 -30.44 6.93
C VAL A 76 -23.60 -30.08 8.15
N HIS A 77 -23.37 -28.91 8.77
CA HIS A 77 -24.18 -28.44 9.89
C HIS A 77 -25.65 -28.21 9.51
N ALA A 78 -25.95 -27.87 8.26
CA ALA A 78 -27.30 -27.64 7.74
C ALA A 78 -28.02 -28.94 7.34
N THR A 79 -27.86 -29.98 8.16
CA THR A 79 -28.50 -31.30 7.99
C THR A 79 -29.25 -31.66 9.27
N HIS A 80 -30.20 -32.59 9.18
CA HIS A 80 -30.98 -33.10 10.31
C HIS A 80 -30.08 -33.82 11.30
N SER A 81 -29.23 -34.72 10.79
CA SER A 81 -28.32 -35.52 11.60
C SER A 81 -26.88 -35.46 11.10
N LEU A 82 -25.99 -34.94 11.95
CA LEU A 82 -24.55 -34.95 11.69
C LEU A 82 -24.03 -36.37 11.52
N CYS A 83 -24.54 -37.33 12.31
CA CYS A 83 -24.13 -38.73 12.24
C CYS A 83 -24.52 -39.36 10.91
N GLU A 84 -25.77 -39.20 10.45
CA GLU A 84 -26.19 -39.80 9.17
C GLU A 84 -25.46 -39.17 7.98
N SER A 85 -25.28 -37.85 7.98
CA SER A 85 -24.48 -37.13 6.99
C SER A 85 -23.03 -37.62 6.98
N ALA A 86 -22.38 -37.70 8.14
CA ALA A 86 -21.02 -38.21 8.28
C ALA A 86 -20.91 -39.67 7.80
N LYS A 87 -21.87 -40.53 8.15
CA LYS A 87 -21.93 -41.94 7.73
C LYS A 87 -22.03 -42.08 6.21
N ASN A 88 -22.79 -41.21 5.55
CA ASN A 88 -22.90 -41.23 4.09
C ASN A 88 -21.65 -40.67 3.41
N ILE A 89 -21.09 -39.56 3.90
CA ILE A 89 -19.80 -39.03 3.42
C ILE A 89 -18.71 -40.10 3.52
N ARG A 90 -18.69 -40.83 4.64
CA ARG A 90 -17.74 -41.90 4.91
C ARG A 90 -17.75 -42.99 3.84
N LYS A 91 -18.94 -43.39 3.37
CA LYS A 91 -19.07 -44.42 2.31
C LYS A 91 -18.38 -43.99 1.01
N ALA A 92 -18.28 -42.69 0.73
CA ALA A 92 -17.60 -42.21 -0.48
C ALA A 92 -16.07 -42.26 -0.36
N LEU A 93 -15.54 -42.22 0.85
CA LEU A 93 -14.10 -42.19 1.10
C LEU A 93 -13.46 -43.56 0.92
N ARG A 94 -12.27 -43.57 0.31
CA ARG A 94 -11.36 -44.71 0.36
C ARG A 94 -10.93 -45.00 1.81
N PRO A 95 -10.45 -46.22 2.12
CA PRO A 95 -9.92 -46.53 3.45
C PRO A 95 -8.75 -45.63 3.89
N ASP A 96 -7.95 -45.13 2.94
CA ASP A 96 -6.82 -44.20 3.13
C ASP A 96 -7.20 -42.73 2.92
N GLY A 97 -8.49 -42.45 2.69
CA GLY A 97 -8.98 -41.10 2.41
C GLY A 97 -9.25 -40.27 3.66
N LEU A 98 -9.57 -39.00 3.45
CA LEU A 98 -9.94 -38.07 4.51
C LEU A 98 -11.12 -37.17 4.15
N LEU A 99 -11.90 -36.82 5.16
CA LEU A 99 -12.87 -35.73 5.13
C LEU A 99 -12.19 -34.46 5.66
N MET A 100 -12.33 -33.37 4.91
CA MET A 100 -11.87 -32.04 5.29
C MET A 100 -13.07 -31.09 5.29
N MET A 101 -13.41 -30.54 6.45
CA MET A 101 -14.56 -29.64 6.61
C MET A 101 -14.11 -28.31 7.17
N LEU A 102 -14.52 -27.21 6.55
CA LEU A 102 -14.51 -25.91 7.21
C LEU A 102 -15.91 -25.71 7.81
N GLU A 103 -16.01 -25.64 9.13
CA GLU A 103 -17.29 -25.49 9.83
C GLU A 103 -17.18 -24.39 10.90
N MET A 104 -18.26 -23.64 11.06
CA MET A 104 -18.47 -22.82 12.25
C MET A 104 -18.52 -23.74 13.48
N THR A 105 -17.83 -23.34 14.54
CA THR A 105 -17.82 -24.05 15.83
C THR A 105 -18.20 -23.17 17.02
N GLY A 106 -18.28 -21.85 16.81
CA GLY A 106 -18.83 -20.88 17.76
C GLY A 106 -20.10 -20.20 17.20
N THR A 107 -21.11 -20.02 18.05
CA THR A 107 -22.32 -19.29 17.67
C THR A 107 -22.04 -17.81 17.47
N LEU A 108 -22.45 -17.27 16.33
CA LEU A 108 -22.43 -15.85 16.01
C LEU A 108 -23.85 -15.35 15.75
N TYR A 109 -24.43 -14.62 16.70
CA TYR A 109 -25.83 -14.19 16.61
C TYR A 109 -26.17 -13.36 15.37
N TRP A 110 -25.20 -12.62 14.81
CA TRP A 110 -25.41 -11.88 13.56
C TRP A 110 -25.56 -12.81 12.34
N VAL A 111 -24.95 -14.00 12.37
CA VAL A 111 -25.12 -15.02 11.34
C VAL A 111 -26.55 -15.55 11.38
N ASP A 112 -27.14 -15.74 12.56
CA ASP A 112 -28.55 -16.15 12.71
C ASP A 112 -29.51 -15.10 12.18
N MET A 113 -29.19 -13.81 12.31
CA MET A 113 -30.01 -12.73 11.73
C MET A 113 -30.08 -12.79 10.19
N ILE A 114 -29.06 -13.37 9.54
CA ILE A 114 -28.99 -13.49 8.09
C ILE A 114 -29.50 -14.86 7.64
N PHE A 115 -28.89 -15.92 8.18
CA PHE A 115 -29.13 -17.29 7.73
C PHE A 115 -30.24 -18.00 8.49
N GLY A 116 -30.55 -17.57 9.71
CA GLY A 116 -31.68 -18.10 10.48
C GLY A 116 -33.05 -17.76 9.88
N LEU A 117 -33.10 -16.95 8.82
CA LEU A 117 -34.32 -16.76 8.03
C LEU A 117 -34.56 -17.91 7.03
N PHE A 118 -33.55 -18.74 6.76
CA PHE A 118 -33.70 -19.93 5.93
C PHE A 118 -34.06 -21.13 6.80
N GLU A 119 -35.16 -21.82 6.47
CA GLU A 119 -35.63 -23.01 7.18
C GLU A 119 -34.52 -24.07 7.33
N GLY A 120 -33.71 -24.25 6.28
CA GLY A 120 -32.61 -25.20 6.27
C GLY A 120 -31.48 -24.94 7.27
N TRP A 121 -31.38 -23.72 7.81
CA TRP A 121 -30.45 -23.42 8.91
C TRP A 121 -30.85 -24.18 10.19
N TRP A 122 -32.14 -24.47 10.37
CA TRP A 122 -32.70 -25.03 11.60
C TRP A 122 -33.11 -26.51 11.48
N PHE A 123 -32.69 -27.24 10.44
CA PHE A 123 -33.11 -28.62 10.21
C PHE A 123 -32.68 -29.64 11.28
N PHE A 124 -31.74 -29.31 12.16
CA PHE A 124 -31.19 -30.27 13.10
C PHE A 124 -32.25 -30.92 14.01
N ASP A 125 -32.19 -32.25 14.14
CA ASP A 125 -33.04 -33.06 15.04
C ASP A 125 -32.25 -34.13 15.83
N ASP A 126 -30.92 -34.01 15.83
CA ASP A 126 -29.94 -34.93 16.44
C ASP A 126 -29.50 -34.54 17.85
N GLY A 127 -30.36 -33.81 18.56
CA GLY A 127 -30.10 -33.33 19.93
C GLY A 127 -29.12 -32.17 20.01
N ARG A 128 -28.75 -31.53 18.89
CA ARG A 128 -28.20 -30.18 18.91
C ARG A 128 -29.23 -29.17 19.42
N THR A 129 -28.76 -28.08 20.02
CA THR A 129 -29.59 -26.94 20.47
C THR A 129 -29.44 -25.73 19.56
N HIS A 130 -28.57 -25.82 18.55
CA HIS A 130 -28.26 -24.77 17.60
C HIS A 130 -27.73 -25.39 16.29
N ALA A 131 -27.85 -24.66 15.17
CA ALA A 131 -27.38 -25.10 13.85
C ALA A 131 -25.88 -25.44 13.87
N VAL A 132 -25.12 -24.55 14.51
CA VAL A 132 -23.67 -24.66 14.76
C VAL A 132 -23.39 -25.43 16.05
N THR A 133 -22.32 -26.23 16.08
CA THR A 133 -21.89 -26.97 17.27
C THR A 133 -20.37 -26.99 17.43
N CYS A 134 -19.87 -27.22 18.64
CA CYS A 134 -18.45 -27.21 18.93
C CYS A 134 -17.71 -28.42 18.32
N GLU A 135 -16.40 -28.26 18.14
CA GLU A 135 -15.51 -29.25 17.54
C GLU A 135 -15.49 -30.60 18.27
N SER A 136 -15.72 -30.63 19.58
CA SER A 136 -15.79 -31.89 20.35
C SER A 136 -17.05 -32.70 20.02
N ARG A 137 -18.16 -32.03 19.69
CA ARG A 137 -19.37 -32.70 19.19
C ARG A 137 -19.12 -33.32 17.82
N TRP A 138 -18.46 -32.58 16.92
CA TRP A 138 -18.05 -33.08 15.61
C TRP A 138 -17.17 -34.33 15.72
N GLU A 139 -16.14 -34.32 16.57
CA GLU A 139 -15.30 -35.50 16.81
C GLU A 139 -16.12 -36.71 17.24
N LYS A 140 -17.01 -36.53 18.22
CA LYS A 140 -17.87 -37.61 18.73
C LYS A 140 -18.73 -38.22 17.63
N ASP A 141 -19.41 -37.39 16.85
CA ASP A 141 -20.34 -37.85 15.82
C ASP A 141 -19.59 -38.55 14.67
N LEU A 142 -18.46 -37.99 14.23
CA LEU A 142 -17.59 -38.61 13.22
C LEU A 142 -17.03 -39.96 13.70
N GLN A 143 -16.54 -40.03 14.94
CA GLN A 143 -16.03 -41.29 15.49
C GLN A 143 -17.13 -42.34 15.66
N SER A 144 -18.35 -41.93 16.03
CA SER A 144 -19.49 -42.84 16.23
C SER A 144 -19.86 -43.61 14.96
N VAL A 145 -19.55 -43.05 13.79
CA VAL A 145 -19.82 -43.66 12.47
C VAL A 145 -18.56 -44.25 11.82
N GLY A 146 -17.47 -44.34 12.58
CA GLY A 146 -16.29 -45.13 12.24
C GLY A 146 -15.14 -44.38 11.58
N TYR A 147 -15.10 -43.05 11.62
CA TYR A 147 -13.87 -42.32 11.31
C TYR A 147 -12.78 -42.64 12.34
N GLY A 148 -11.53 -42.72 11.89
CA GLY A 148 -10.38 -43.08 12.73
C GLY A 148 -9.90 -41.90 13.58
N HIS A 149 -8.91 -41.18 13.06
CA HIS A 149 -8.43 -39.95 13.71
C HIS A 149 -9.24 -38.74 13.26
N VAL A 150 -9.67 -37.91 14.23
CA VAL A 150 -10.32 -36.62 13.98
C VAL A 150 -9.54 -35.54 14.71
N ASP A 151 -9.18 -34.49 13.99
CA ASP A 151 -8.48 -33.33 14.53
C ASP A 151 -8.99 -32.03 13.89
N TRP A 152 -8.58 -30.89 14.41
CA TRP A 152 -8.99 -29.59 13.89
C TRP A 152 -7.91 -28.51 14.06
N THR A 153 -8.04 -27.42 13.32
CA THR A 153 -7.17 -26.25 13.51
C THR A 153 -7.39 -25.58 14.85
N ASP A 154 -6.29 -25.29 15.54
CA ASP A 154 -6.27 -24.59 16.82
C ASP A 154 -5.14 -23.55 16.85
N GLY A 155 -5.16 -22.66 17.84
CA GLY A 155 -4.17 -21.59 17.98
C GLY A 155 -4.75 -20.32 18.59
N ASN A 156 -3.91 -19.30 18.73
CA ASN A 156 -4.24 -18.08 19.49
C ASN A 156 -5.00 -17.00 18.71
N MET A 157 -5.33 -17.24 17.44
CA MET A 157 -6.07 -16.30 16.60
C MET A 157 -7.56 -16.26 17.03
N PRO A 158 -8.20 -15.07 17.12
CA PRO A 158 -9.61 -14.96 17.50
C PRO A 158 -10.56 -15.80 16.63
N GLU A 159 -10.25 -15.97 15.35
CA GLU A 159 -11.02 -16.72 14.36
C GLU A 159 -11.16 -18.21 14.74
N ASN A 160 -10.18 -18.78 15.46
CA ASN A 160 -10.24 -20.18 15.93
C ASN A 160 -11.36 -20.42 16.94
N LYS A 161 -11.95 -19.36 17.52
CA LYS A 161 -13.12 -19.46 18.41
C LYS A 161 -14.44 -19.52 17.63
N VAL A 162 -14.39 -19.28 16.32
CA VAL A 162 -15.57 -19.06 15.47
C VAL A 162 -15.68 -20.15 14.41
N GLU A 163 -14.61 -20.40 13.67
CA GLU A 163 -14.55 -21.42 12.61
C GLU A 163 -13.32 -22.31 12.79
N LYS A 164 -13.45 -23.58 12.41
CA LYS A 164 -12.37 -24.55 12.43
C LYS A 164 -12.34 -25.37 11.15
N LEU A 165 -11.12 -25.67 10.68
CA LEU A 165 -10.89 -26.72 9.70
C LEU A 165 -10.79 -28.04 10.46
N ILE A 166 -11.79 -28.91 10.29
CA ILE A 166 -11.88 -30.24 10.87
C ILE A 166 -11.41 -31.26 9.83
N ILE A 167 -10.49 -32.15 10.22
CA ILE A 167 -9.95 -33.21 9.39
C ILE A 167 -10.28 -34.55 10.05
N ALA A 168 -10.90 -35.46 9.30
CA ALA A 168 -11.27 -36.78 9.77
C ALA A 168 -10.79 -37.86 8.80
N MET A 169 -9.90 -38.73 9.27
CA MET A 169 -9.36 -39.85 8.50
C MET A 169 -10.39 -40.97 8.39
N ALA A 170 -10.54 -41.55 7.20
CA ALA A 170 -11.45 -42.66 6.99
C ALA A 170 -11.02 -43.92 7.76
N SER A 171 -9.75 -44.10 8.08
CA SER A 171 -9.31 -45.18 8.97
C SER A 171 -8.06 -44.75 9.73
N GLY A 172 -7.54 -45.60 10.61
CA GLY A 172 -6.33 -45.32 11.38
C GLY A 172 -6.57 -45.08 12.88
N SER A 173 -5.51 -45.29 13.65
CA SER A 173 -5.50 -45.12 15.11
C SER A 173 -5.56 -43.65 15.51
N ARG A 174 -6.11 -43.39 16.70
CA ARG A 174 -6.11 -42.04 17.28
C ARG A 174 -4.68 -41.60 17.58
N CYS A 175 -4.27 -40.47 17.02
CA CYS A 175 -3.05 -39.78 17.43
C CYS A 175 -3.34 -38.82 18.59
N ASP A 176 -2.35 -38.61 19.44
CA ASP A 176 -2.41 -37.55 20.45
C ASP A 176 -2.42 -36.18 19.76
N ARG A 177 -3.30 -35.28 20.23
CA ARG A 177 -3.32 -33.90 19.73
C ARG A 177 -2.03 -33.20 20.10
N LEU A 178 -1.45 -32.50 19.13
CA LEU A 178 -0.30 -31.64 19.38
C LEU A 178 -0.69 -30.54 20.39
N ARG A 179 0.21 -30.24 21.32
CA ARG A 179 -0.01 -29.13 22.25
C ARG A 179 -0.07 -27.83 21.45
N ILE A 180 -1.06 -26.99 21.77
CA ILE A 180 -1.11 -25.62 21.27
C ILE A 180 0.21 -24.95 21.68
N PRO A 181 1.02 -24.46 20.72
CA PRO A 181 2.22 -23.72 21.05
C PRO A 181 1.84 -22.59 22.01
N SER A 182 2.57 -22.46 23.12
CA SER A 182 2.45 -21.30 24.02
C SER A 182 2.40 -20.04 23.17
N THR A 183 1.51 -19.09 23.52
CA THR A 183 1.29 -17.82 22.80
C THR A 183 2.56 -17.44 22.06
N PRO A 184 2.57 -17.47 20.71
CA PRO A 184 3.66 -16.89 19.98
C PRO A 184 3.86 -15.50 20.56
N LYS A 185 5.11 -15.15 20.87
CA LYS A 185 5.46 -13.72 20.98
C LYS A 185 4.81 -13.01 19.79
N PRO A 186 4.26 -11.79 19.98
CA PRO A 186 3.57 -11.05 18.93
C PRO A 186 4.34 -11.23 17.64
N ILE A 187 3.66 -11.88 16.69
CA ILE A 187 4.16 -12.49 15.47
C ILE A 187 5.56 -11.97 15.13
N GLU A 188 6.58 -12.84 15.13
CA GLU A 188 7.79 -12.61 14.34
C GLU A 188 7.40 -12.57 12.85
N ILE A 189 6.70 -11.52 12.44
CA ILE A 189 6.65 -11.10 11.05
C ILE A 189 8.06 -10.59 10.84
N ARG A 190 8.98 -11.37 10.25
CA ARG A 190 10.09 -10.73 9.53
C ARG A 190 10.93 -11.61 8.63
N SER A 191 11.44 -12.76 9.03
CA SER A 191 12.63 -13.27 8.30
C SER A 191 12.34 -13.74 6.87
N ALA A 192 11.29 -14.54 6.65
CA ALA A 192 11.03 -15.14 5.33
C ALA A 192 10.45 -14.15 4.30
N ASP A 193 9.51 -13.28 4.71
CA ASP A 193 8.94 -12.25 3.82
C ASP A 193 9.94 -11.15 3.50
N CYS A 194 10.73 -10.69 4.49
CA CYS A 194 11.77 -9.70 4.24
C CYS A 194 12.85 -10.26 3.30
N ALA A 195 13.26 -11.52 3.44
CA ALA A 195 14.20 -12.16 2.51
C ALA A 195 13.65 -12.21 1.07
N ALA A 196 12.37 -12.59 0.90
CA ALA A 196 11.74 -12.62 -0.42
C ALA A 196 11.63 -11.22 -1.03
N ARG A 197 11.19 -10.22 -0.26
CA ARG A 197 11.12 -8.81 -0.69
C ARG A 197 12.51 -8.26 -1.00
N GLN A 198 13.52 -8.54 -0.17
CA GLN A 198 14.91 -8.14 -0.41
C GLN A 198 15.45 -8.76 -1.71
N ALA A 199 15.13 -10.02 -2.01
CA ALA A 199 15.51 -10.64 -3.27
C ALA A 199 14.89 -9.92 -4.48
N VAL A 200 13.63 -9.49 -4.38
CA VAL A 200 12.97 -8.68 -5.41
C VAL A 200 13.63 -7.30 -5.54
N VAL A 201 13.95 -6.65 -4.42
CA VAL A 201 14.69 -5.36 -4.39
C VAL A 201 16.03 -5.51 -5.09
N ASN A 202 16.83 -6.51 -4.68
CA ASN A 202 18.16 -6.77 -5.25
C ASN A 202 18.08 -7.01 -6.75
N LYS A 203 17.10 -7.79 -7.21
CA LYS A 203 16.87 -8.04 -8.64
C LYS A 203 16.63 -6.74 -9.41
N TYR A 204 15.69 -5.91 -8.94
CA TYR A 204 15.40 -4.64 -9.62
C TYR A 204 16.58 -3.68 -9.61
N VAL A 205 17.28 -3.55 -8.47
CA VAL A 205 18.47 -2.71 -8.36
C VAL A 205 19.52 -3.18 -9.36
N GLN A 206 19.87 -4.47 -9.34
CA GLN A 206 20.86 -5.04 -10.27
C GLN A 206 20.48 -4.80 -11.74
N GLU A 207 19.25 -5.14 -12.15
CA GLU A 207 18.80 -4.99 -13.55
C GLU A 207 18.77 -3.52 -14.02
N LEU A 208 18.47 -2.58 -13.12
CA LEU A 208 18.28 -1.17 -13.47
C LEU A 208 19.53 -0.31 -13.29
N THR A 209 20.51 -0.76 -12.52
CA THR A 209 21.82 -0.08 -12.40
C THR A 209 22.91 -0.75 -13.23
N ASP A 210 22.60 -1.87 -13.89
CA ASP A 210 23.55 -2.57 -14.77
C ASP A 210 24.11 -1.65 -15.87
N GLY A 211 25.42 -1.78 -16.10
CA GLY A 211 26.20 -0.99 -17.05
C GLY A 211 26.52 0.44 -16.60
N PHE A 212 26.00 0.93 -15.46
CA PHE A 212 26.23 2.32 -15.03
C PHE A 212 27.73 2.61 -14.84
N ALA A 213 28.45 1.74 -14.14
CA ALA A 213 29.87 1.92 -13.84
C ALA A 213 30.76 1.88 -15.09
N ALA A 214 30.53 0.92 -15.99
CA ALA A 214 31.24 0.82 -17.26
C ALA A 214 31.03 2.09 -18.10
N ALA A 215 29.79 2.55 -18.18
CA ALA A 215 29.45 3.75 -18.95
C ALA A 215 30.07 5.03 -18.34
N VAL A 216 30.31 5.10 -17.03
CA VAL A 216 31.09 6.20 -16.43
C VAL A 216 32.53 6.20 -16.96
N VAL A 217 33.18 5.03 -17.02
CA VAL A 217 34.56 4.91 -17.52
C VAL A 217 34.65 5.29 -19.00
N ASP A 218 33.73 4.78 -19.83
CA ASP A 218 33.70 5.05 -21.27
C ASP A 218 33.48 6.54 -21.59
N GLU A 219 32.58 7.21 -20.88
CA GLU A 219 32.33 8.64 -21.11
C GLU A 219 33.46 9.55 -20.63
N LEU A 220 34.30 9.07 -19.70
CA LEU A 220 35.48 9.80 -19.25
C LEU A 220 36.67 9.63 -20.18
N SER A 221 36.78 8.49 -20.86
CA SER A 221 37.79 8.28 -21.89
C SER A 221 37.42 8.99 -23.20
N ALA A 222 36.12 9.16 -23.48
CA ALA A 222 35.65 9.94 -24.61
C ALA A 222 36.01 11.44 -24.44
N SER A 223 36.79 11.99 -25.37
CA SER A 223 37.17 13.41 -25.42
C SER A 223 36.01 14.31 -25.87
N LEU A 224 34.91 14.28 -25.12
CA LEU A 224 33.69 15.05 -25.40
C LEU A 224 33.90 16.53 -25.09
N PRO A 225 33.35 17.45 -25.92
CA PRO A 225 33.34 18.88 -25.61
C PRO A 225 32.77 19.15 -24.23
N LYS A 226 33.53 19.89 -23.41
CA LYS A 226 33.11 20.32 -22.08
C LYS A 226 32.21 21.54 -22.19
N HIS A 227 31.17 21.58 -21.36
CA HIS A 227 30.22 22.68 -21.28
C HIS A 227 30.08 23.12 -19.83
N ASN A 228 30.36 24.39 -19.53
CA ASN A 228 30.13 24.98 -18.21
C ASN A 228 28.91 25.90 -18.27
N PRO A 229 27.87 25.68 -17.46
CA PRO A 229 26.65 26.48 -17.51
C PRO A 229 26.91 27.91 -17.07
N LYS A 230 26.28 28.87 -17.74
CA LYS A 230 26.32 30.30 -17.36
C LYS A 230 25.41 30.62 -16.16
N GLY A 231 25.17 29.68 -15.26
CA GLY A 231 24.23 29.80 -14.13
C GLY A 231 23.47 28.50 -13.84
N LYS A 232 22.81 28.41 -12.67
CA LYS A 232 22.10 27.19 -12.26
C LYS A 232 20.86 26.93 -13.10
N THR A 233 20.72 25.69 -13.57
CA THR A 233 19.53 25.20 -14.27
C THR A 233 19.03 23.94 -13.59
N VAL A 234 17.85 24.01 -12.99
CA VAL A 234 17.30 22.91 -12.19
C VAL A 234 16.23 22.19 -12.98
N LEU A 235 16.39 20.87 -13.13
CA LEU A 235 15.36 20.01 -13.69
C LEU A 235 14.47 19.50 -12.56
N VAL A 236 13.15 19.68 -12.68
CA VAL A 236 12.16 19.21 -11.72
C VAL A 236 11.16 18.30 -12.43
N THR A 237 11.05 17.06 -11.98
CA THR A 237 9.98 16.18 -12.47
C THR A 237 8.69 16.38 -11.67
N GLY A 238 7.53 16.34 -12.35
CA GLY A 238 6.24 16.38 -11.66
C GLY A 238 5.87 17.78 -11.16
N ALA A 239 6.30 18.81 -11.87
CA ALA A 239 6.09 20.23 -11.58
C ALA A 239 4.59 20.64 -11.53
N THR A 240 3.69 19.84 -12.09
CA THR A 240 2.23 20.04 -12.01
C THR A 240 1.58 19.49 -10.73
N GLY A 241 2.29 18.63 -9.98
CA GLY A 241 1.81 18.04 -8.72
C GLY A 241 1.76 19.05 -7.56
N SER A 242 1.29 18.61 -6.39
CA SER A 242 1.19 19.46 -5.17
C SER A 242 2.55 20.10 -4.84
N LEU A 243 3.49 19.28 -4.36
CA LEU A 243 4.83 19.73 -3.99
C LEU A 243 5.61 20.33 -5.16
N GLY A 244 5.54 19.70 -6.35
CA GLY A 244 6.27 20.16 -7.53
C GLY A 244 5.94 21.60 -7.95
N SER A 245 4.68 22.04 -7.80
CA SER A 245 4.29 23.42 -8.12
C SER A 245 4.91 24.44 -7.15
N HIS A 246 5.04 24.11 -5.87
CA HIS A 246 5.71 24.97 -4.89
C HIS A 246 7.23 24.99 -5.11
N ILE A 247 7.86 23.85 -5.45
CA ILE A 247 9.29 23.77 -5.76
C ILE A 247 9.64 24.72 -6.92
N ILE A 248 8.93 24.63 -8.05
CA ILE A 248 9.25 25.46 -9.22
C ILE A 248 9.00 26.94 -8.97
N ALA A 249 8.00 27.28 -8.16
CA ALA A 249 7.70 28.66 -7.82
C ALA A 249 8.81 29.25 -6.93
N LYS A 250 9.29 28.49 -5.95
CA LYS A 250 10.43 28.90 -5.11
C LYS A 250 11.69 29.08 -5.96
N LEU A 251 12.05 28.08 -6.76
CA LEU A 251 13.23 28.12 -7.63
C LEU A 251 13.21 29.31 -8.61
N ALA A 252 12.08 29.55 -9.27
CA ALA A 252 11.96 30.62 -10.26
C ALA A 252 12.16 32.02 -9.66
N ASN A 253 11.84 32.21 -8.37
CA ASN A 253 12.04 33.48 -7.68
C ASN A 253 13.47 33.69 -7.17
N LEU A 254 14.36 32.69 -7.23
CA LEU A 254 15.74 32.85 -6.83
C LEU A 254 16.57 33.51 -7.94
N PRO A 255 17.42 34.51 -7.62
CA PRO A 255 18.23 35.22 -8.61
C PRO A 255 19.27 34.31 -9.29
N ASP A 256 19.89 33.40 -8.54
CA ASP A 256 20.94 32.51 -9.04
C ASP A 256 20.42 31.39 -9.97
N ILE A 257 19.10 31.18 -9.96
CA ILE A 257 18.43 30.25 -10.87
C ILE A 257 18.21 30.97 -12.20
N ARG A 258 18.88 30.46 -13.24
CA ARG A 258 18.73 30.94 -14.61
C ARG A 258 17.51 30.32 -15.30
N ARG A 259 17.28 29.02 -15.07
CA ARG A 259 16.22 28.25 -15.74
C ARG A 259 15.72 27.11 -14.86
N VAL A 260 14.42 26.85 -14.91
CA VAL A 260 13.79 25.69 -14.28
C VAL A 260 13.12 24.84 -15.36
N VAL A 261 13.65 23.64 -15.60
CA VAL A 261 13.10 22.69 -16.57
C VAL A 261 12.06 21.82 -15.88
N CYS A 262 10.79 22.02 -16.23
CA CYS A 262 9.65 21.29 -15.72
C CYS A 262 9.36 20.08 -16.63
N LEU A 263 9.81 18.88 -16.23
CA LEU A 263 9.50 17.65 -16.95
C LEU A 263 8.21 17.01 -16.42
N ASN A 264 7.17 17.02 -17.25
CA ASN A 264 5.85 16.51 -16.90
C ASN A 264 5.45 15.33 -17.81
N ARG A 265 4.59 14.45 -17.28
CA ARG A 265 3.95 13.40 -18.09
C ARG A 265 3.04 14.02 -19.15
N ARG A 266 2.92 13.41 -20.33
CA ARG A 266 2.01 13.85 -21.40
C ARG A 266 0.57 14.03 -20.91
N SER A 267 -0.07 15.08 -21.41
CA SER A 267 -1.48 15.41 -21.23
C SER A 267 -2.14 15.72 -22.58
N ARG A 268 -3.47 15.89 -22.56
CA ARG A 268 -4.25 16.42 -23.70
C ARG A 268 -4.21 17.95 -23.77
N GLN A 269 -3.78 18.62 -22.70
CA GLN A 269 -3.70 20.07 -22.60
C GLN A 269 -2.36 20.61 -23.10
N VAL A 270 -2.33 21.87 -23.52
CA VAL A 270 -1.08 22.56 -23.87
C VAL A 270 -0.17 22.62 -22.62
N PRO A 271 1.12 22.21 -22.71
CA PRO A 271 1.99 22.08 -21.54
C PRO A 271 2.08 23.32 -20.64
N LYS A 272 2.26 24.50 -21.25
CA LYS A 272 2.36 25.77 -20.52
C LYS A 272 1.05 26.14 -19.82
N GLU A 273 -0.08 25.95 -20.49
CA GLU A 273 -1.41 26.21 -19.91
C GLU A 273 -1.69 25.29 -18.74
N ARG A 274 -1.39 23.99 -18.88
CA ARG A 274 -1.53 23.01 -17.79
C ARG A 274 -0.66 23.38 -16.58
N GLN A 275 0.57 23.84 -16.81
CA GLN A 275 1.45 24.30 -15.73
C GLN A 275 0.89 25.54 -15.04
N GLN A 276 0.40 26.53 -15.79
CA GLN A 276 -0.21 27.73 -15.24
C GLN A 276 -1.51 27.44 -14.47
N GLN A 277 -2.36 26.56 -15.00
CA GLN A 277 -3.57 26.08 -14.31
C GLN A 277 -3.21 25.36 -13.02
N ALA A 278 -2.16 24.52 -13.02
CA ALA A 278 -1.70 23.83 -11.83
C ALA A 278 -1.19 24.79 -10.73
N LEU A 279 -0.53 25.89 -11.09
CA LEU A 279 -0.12 26.94 -10.16
C LEU A 279 -1.33 27.71 -9.63
N THR A 280 -2.20 28.16 -10.53
CA THR A 280 -3.40 28.96 -10.20
C THR A 280 -4.34 28.19 -9.28
N LYS A 281 -4.62 26.91 -9.57
CA LYS A 281 -5.46 26.04 -8.75
C LYS A 281 -4.96 25.94 -7.30
N LYS A 282 -3.64 26.02 -7.09
CA LYS A 282 -3.01 25.93 -5.76
C LYS A 282 -2.82 27.29 -5.09
N GLY A 283 -3.32 28.37 -5.70
CA GLY A 283 -3.14 29.74 -5.20
C GLY A 283 -1.68 30.22 -5.27
N ILE A 284 -0.88 29.68 -6.20
CA ILE A 284 0.52 30.07 -6.37
C ILE A 284 0.62 31.12 -7.47
N SER A 285 1.08 32.31 -7.10
CA SER A 285 1.38 33.39 -8.05
C SER A 285 2.88 33.47 -8.32
N ILE A 286 3.24 33.54 -9.60
CA ILE A 286 4.62 33.73 -10.05
C ILE A 286 4.67 35.04 -10.85
N ASN A 287 5.61 35.93 -10.53
CA ASN A 287 5.75 37.18 -11.27
C ASN A 287 6.23 36.92 -12.73
N PRO A 288 6.07 37.89 -13.65
CA PRO A 288 6.42 37.68 -15.06
C PRO A 288 7.90 37.34 -15.29
N GLU A 289 8.82 37.86 -14.49
CA GLU A 289 10.25 37.60 -14.63
C GLU A 289 10.60 36.15 -14.25
N ALA A 290 10.11 35.69 -13.09
CA ALA A 290 10.26 34.31 -12.64
C ALA A 290 9.57 33.33 -13.60
N SER A 291 8.41 33.69 -14.15
CA SER A 291 7.69 32.86 -15.13
C SER A 291 8.51 32.62 -16.41
N ARG A 292 9.29 33.61 -16.87
CA ARG A 292 10.19 33.45 -18.03
C ARG A 292 11.32 32.42 -17.82
N LYS A 293 11.67 32.11 -16.56
CA LYS A 293 12.66 31.08 -16.24
C LYS A 293 12.12 29.66 -16.40
N LEU A 294 10.79 29.47 -16.46
CA LEU A 294 10.16 28.17 -16.55
C LEU A 294 10.18 27.64 -17.99
N CYS A 295 10.76 26.45 -18.18
CA CYS A 295 10.73 25.70 -19.43
C CYS A 295 9.92 24.41 -19.21
N VAL A 296 8.70 24.34 -19.78
CA VAL A 296 7.79 23.20 -19.57
C VAL A 296 7.87 22.25 -20.75
N ILE A 297 8.22 20.99 -20.47
CA ILE A 297 8.34 19.92 -21.46
C ILE A 297 7.46 18.74 -21.02
N GLU A 298 6.61 18.25 -21.91
CA GLU A 298 5.81 17.04 -21.68
C GLU A 298 6.37 15.85 -22.45
N THR A 299 6.59 14.74 -21.75
CA THR A 299 7.18 13.54 -22.33
C THR A 299 6.79 12.27 -21.56
N ASP A 300 7.14 11.11 -22.10
CA ASP A 300 7.14 9.84 -21.38
C ASP A 300 8.57 9.55 -20.90
N LEU A 301 8.80 9.87 -19.62
CA LEU A 301 10.11 9.73 -18.98
C LEU A 301 10.59 8.27 -18.90
N SER A 302 9.71 7.29 -19.10
CA SER A 302 10.09 5.86 -19.09
C SER A 302 10.79 5.44 -20.38
N LYS A 303 10.67 6.22 -21.45
CA LYS A 303 11.32 5.95 -22.75
C LYS A 303 12.80 6.31 -22.73
N PRO A 304 13.62 5.71 -23.62
CA PRO A 304 15.01 6.11 -23.82
C PRO A 304 15.14 7.63 -24.04
N ASN A 305 16.24 8.22 -23.55
CA ASN A 305 16.47 9.67 -23.57
C ASN A 305 15.27 10.49 -23.04
N LEU A 306 14.57 9.96 -22.03
CA LEU A 306 13.38 10.56 -21.42
C LEU A 306 12.22 10.80 -22.41
N GLY A 307 12.21 10.10 -23.56
CA GLY A 307 11.23 10.28 -24.63
C GLY A 307 11.36 11.59 -25.42
N LEU A 308 12.49 12.29 -25.26
CA LEU A 308 12.77 13.58 -25.90
C LEU A 308 13.43 13.40 -27.27
N LEU A 309 13.33 14.43 -28.11
CA LEU A 309 14.14 14.54 -29.31
C LEU A 309 15.62 14.71 -28.93
N THR A 310 16.53 14.27 -29.80
CA THR A 310 17.98 14.35 -29.54
C THR A 310 18.43 15.76 -29.19
N VAL A 311 17.92 16.78 -29.89
CA VAL A 311 18.26 18.19 -29.64
C VAL A 311 17.85 18.65 -28.24
N ASP A 312 16.65 18.28 -27.79
CA ASP A 312 16.15 18.65 -26.46
C ASP A 312 16.91 17.90 -25.37
N TYR A 313 17.20 16.62 -25.59
CA TYR A 313 17.98 15.82 -24.64
C TYR A 313 19.41 16.34 -24.49
N GLU A 314 20.08 16.69 -25.60
CA GLU A 314 21.41 17.30 -25.56
C GLU A 314 21.39 18.69 -24.89
N ASP A 315 20.33 19.49 -25.05
CA ASP A 315 20.17 20.73 -24.27
C ASP A 315 20.15 20.45 -22.76
N LEU A 316 19.43 19.41 -22.32
CA LEU A 316 19.42 19.03 -20.91
C LEU A 316 20.81 18.63 -20.43
N VAL A 317 21.47 17.75 -21.19
CA VAL A 317 22.83 17.27 -20.89
C VAL A 317 23.84 18.42 -20.75
N ASN A 318 23.76 19.43 -21.61
CA ASN A 318 24.71 20.55 -21.61
C ASN A 318 24.40 21.60 -20.52
N ASN A 319 23.13 21.84 -20.21
CA ASN A 319 22.72 23.00 -19.43
C ASN A 319 22.22 22.70 -18.02
N VAL A 320 21.65 21.52 -17.72
CA VAL A 320 21.13 21.19 -16.38
C VAL A 320 22.27 21.01 -15.38
N THR A 321 22.18 21.66 -14.22
CA THR A 321 23.15 21.55 -13.12
C THR A 321 22.67 20.62 -12.02
N ASP A 322 21.36 20.64 -11.74
CA ASP A 322 20.77 19.94 -10.61
C ASP A 322 19.44 19.29 -11.01
N ILE A 323 19.11 18.15 -10.41
CA ILE A 323 17.90 17.38 -10.68
C ILE A 323 17.13 17.14 -9.37
N ILE A 324 15.85 17.52 -9.34
CA ILE A 324 14.89 17.12 -8.32
C ILE A 324 13.89 16.14 -8.93
N HIS A 325 14.03 14.85 -8.58
CA HIS A 325 13.09 13.82 -8.96
C HIS A 325 11.92 13.73 -7.97
N ASN A 326 10.88 14.54 -8.21
CA ASN A 326 9.66 14.60 -7.39
C ASN A 326 8.49 13.80 -7.99
N ALA A 327 8.41 13.64 -9.31
CA ALA A 327 7.33 12.92 -9.97
C ALA A 327 7.22 11.47 -9.47
N TRP A 328 6.05 11.09 -8.96
CA TRP A 328 5.75 9.72 -8.62
C TRP A 328 4.26 9.44 -8.75
N LEU A 329 3.90 8.20 -9.10
CA LEU A 329 2.51 7.74 -9.09
C LEU A 329 2.17 7.18 -7.71
N MET A 330 1.25 7.80 -6.98
CA MET A 330 0.85 7.30 -5.66
C MET A 330 -0.23 6.23 -5.80
N ASN A 331 0.09 4.97 -5.46
CA ASN A 331 -0.88 3.89 -5.33
C ASN A 331 -0.43 2.85 -4.29
N ALA A 332 -0.95 2.94 -3.06
CA ALA A 332 -0.51 2.06 -1.98
C ALA A 332 -0.88 0.58 -2.18
N LYS A 333 -1.90 0.28 -3.00
CA LYS A 333 -2.44 -1.09 -3.20
C LYS A 333 -1.74 -1.86 -4.32
N TRP A 334 -0.92 -1.20 -5.12
CA TRP A 334 -0.24 -1.85 -6.23
C TRP A 334 0.91 -2.73 -5.76
N PRO A 335 1.10 -3.92 -6.36
CA PRO A 335 2.34 -4.68 -6.18
C PRO A 335 3.51 -3.93 -6.81
N VAL A 336 4.73 -4.18 -6.30
CA VAL A 336 5.97 -3.49 -6.75
C VAL A 336 6.18 -3.58 -8.27
N LYS A 337 5.80 -4.70 -8.90
CA LYS A 337 5.83 -4.90 -10.35
C LYS A 337 5.16 -3.76 -11.13
N ASN A 338 4.05 -3.23 -10.64
CA ASN A 338 3.31 -2.18 -11.35
C ASN A 338 4.03 -0.82 -11.29
N PHE A 339 5.05 -0.69 -10.44
CA PHE A 339 5.93 0.47 -10.38
C PHE A 339 7.15 0.37 -11.31
N THR A 340 7.30 -0.72 -12.08
CA THR A 340 8.40 -0.86 -13.07
C THR A 340 8.59 0.38 -13.96
N PRO A 341 7.52 1.04 -14.48
CA PRO A 341 7.71 2.29 -15.22
C PRO A 341 8.35 3.42 -14.40
N GLN A 342 8.05 3.54 -13.10
CA GLN A 342 8.67 4.53 -12.20
C GLN A 342 10.15 4.19 -11.95
N LEU A 343 10.46 2.91 -11.76
CA LEU A 343 11.84 2.44 -11.60
C LEU A 343 12.66 2.69 -12.88
N GLN A 344 12.05 2.52 -14.06
CA GLN A 344 12.67 2.87 -15.34
C GLN A 344 12.90 4.37 -15.49
N ILE A 345 11.96 5.21 -15.03
CA ILE A 345 12.15 6.67 -14.98
C ILE A 345 13.36 7.02 -14.12
N MET A 346 13.48 6.42 -12.93
CA MET A 346 14.65 6.59 -12.06
C MET A 346 15.95 6.23 -12.79
N ARG A 347 16.02 5.06 -13.44
CA ARG A 347 17.18 4.66 -14.27
C ARG A 347 17.52 5.71 -15.34
N ASN A 348 16.52 6.22 -16.05
CA ASN A 348 16.75 7.20 -17.11
C ASN A 348 17.26 8.54 -16.57
N LEU A 349 16.82 8.95 -15.37
CA LEU A 349 17.30 10.16 -14.71
C LEU A 349 18.72 10.00 -14.15
N LEU A 350 19.06 8.82 -13.61
CA LEU A 350 20.44 8.48 -13.23
C LEU A 350 21.37 8.55 -14.45
N ASN A 351 20.93 8.02 -15.59
CA ASN A 351 21.67 8.11 -16.85
C ASN A 351 21.82 9.56 -17.34
N LEU A 352 20.80 10.40 -17.18
CA LEU A 352 20.90 11.83 -17.50
C LEU A 352 21.92 12.51 -16.58
N ALA A 353 21.86 12.29 -15.27
CA ALA A 353 22.83 12.85 -14.32
C ALA A 353 24.27 12.49 -14.69
N ARG A 354 24.48 11.22 -15.04
CA ARG A 354 25.78 10.70 -15.52
C ARG A 354 26.27 11.45 -16.77
N LYS A 355 25.42 11.59 -17.79
CA LYS A 355 25.76 12.31 -19.03
C LYS A 355 26.00 13.81 -18.82
N ILE A 356 25.25 14.43 -17.91
CA ILE A 356 25.52 15.82 -17.51
C ILE A 356 26.94 15.90 -16.93
N SER A 357 27.27 15.01 -15.98
CA SER A 357 28.60 15.01 -15.33
C SER A 357 29.74 14.79 -16.33
N SER A 358 29.56 13.94 -17.35
CA SER A 358 30.61 13.73 -18.37
C SER A 358 30.88 14.96 -19.24
N ARG A 359 29.90 15.86 -19.40
CA ARG A 359 30.10 17.16 -20.07
C ARG A 359 30.69 18.25 -19.17
N ARG A 360 30.80 18.04 -17.86
CA ARG A 360 31.34 19.03 -16.92
C ARG A 360 32.87 18.98 -16.82
N SER A 361 33.46 20.13 -16.51
CA SER A 361 34.85 20.21 -16.07
C SER A 361 35.05 19.43 -14.77
N GLN A 362 36.29 18.97 -14.54
CA GLN A 362 36.66 18.31 -13.30
C GLN A 362 36.44 19.27 -12.11
N GLY A 363 35.89 18.76 -11.02
CA GLY A 363 35.57 19.53 -9.81
C GLY A 363 34.13 20.04 -9.75
N THR A 364 33.36 20.03 -10.85
CA THR A 364 31.94 20.40 -10.84
C THR A 364 31.04 19.18 -10.66
N LYS A 365 30.18 19.22 -9.64
CA LYS A 365 29.28 18.14 -9.25
C LYS A 365 27.86 18.40 -9.75
N VAL A 366 27.15 17.32 -10.05
CA VAL A 366 25.71 17.35 -10.34
C VAL A 366 24.96 17.02 -9.05
N THR A 367 24.06 17.90 -8.61
CA THR A 367 23.20 17.62 -7.45
C THR A 367 21.99 16.82 -7.89
N PHE A 368 21.65 15.77 -7.14
CA PHE A 368 20.50 14.90 -7.43
C PHE A 368 19.70 14.65 -6.16
N GLU A 369 18.47 15.17 -6.11
CA GLU A 369 17.53 14.93 -5.02
C GLU A 369 16.44 13.98 -5.48
N PHE A 370 16.35 12.82 -4.81
CA PHE A 370 15.21 11.92 -4.97
C PHE A 370 14.21 12.13 -3.84
N ILE A 371 12.96 12.45 -4.19
CA ILE A 371 11.88 12.54 -3.19
C ILE A 371 11.39 11.13 -2.85
N SER A 372 11.87 10.62 -1.73
CA SER A 372 11.45 9.35 -1.13
C SER A 372 10.27 9.56 -0.17
N SER A 373 9.99 8.59 0.69
CA SER A 373 8.79 8.59 1.53
C SER A 373 9.04 7.92 2.88
N ILE A 374 8.33 8.38 3.91
CA ILE A 374 8.16 7.68 5.19
C ILE A 374 7.81 6.20 5.06
N ALA A 375 7.21 5.77 3.93
CA ALA A 375 6.92 4.36 3.66
C ALA A 375 8.19 3.48 3.62
N THR A 376 9.38 4.01 3.30
CA THR A 376 10.64 3.24 3.34
C THR A 376 11.11 2.95 4.77
N VAL A 377 10.46 3.55 5.76
CA VAL A 377 10.75 3.36 7.20
C VAL A 377 9.49 3.06 8.02
N GLY A 378 8.34 2.83 7.39
CA GLY A 378 7.03 2.67 8.04
C GLY A 378 6.93 1.54 9.08
N HIS A 379 7.86 0.58 9.05
CA HIS A 379 7.96 -0.55 9.97
C HIS A 379 9.08 -0.42 11.01
N TRP A 380 9.86 0.66 10.98
CA TRP A 380 10.97 0.89 11.93
C TRP A 380 10.60 0.64 13.41
N PRO A 381 9.52 1.22 13.95
CA PRO A 381 9.16 1.01 15.35
C PRO A 381 8.76 -0.42 15.67
N ILE A 382 8.17 -1.12 14.70
CA ILE A 382 7.71 -2.49 14.90
C ILE A 382 8.92 -3.44 15.02
N TRP A 383 10.04 -3.18 14.32
CA TRP A 383 11.20 -4.08 14.32
C TRP A 383 12.31 -3.69 15.28
N THR A 384 12.48 -2.39 15.54
CA THR A 384 13.50 -1.91 16.48
C THR A 384 12.96 -1.65 17.88
N GLY A 385 11.65 -1.50 18.04
CA GLY A 385 11.02 -0.98 19.25
C GLY A 385 11.24 0.53 19.46
N LYS A 386 11.86 1.26 18.52
CA LYS A 386 12.16 2.69 18.63
C LYS A 386 11.19 3.52 17.78
N VAL A 387 10.62 4.56 18.36
CA VAL A 387 9.69 5.46 17.66
C VAL A 387 10.42 6.41 16.70
N ASN A 388 11.55 6.98 17.13
CA ASN A 388 12.33 7.92 16.34
C ASN A 388 13.17 7.18 15.29
N VAL A 389 13.02 7.56 14.03
CA VAL A 389 13.72 7.01 12.86
C VAL A 389 14.91 7.93 12.53
N PRO A 390 16.16 7.45 12.53
CA PRO A 390 17.31 8.28 12.18
C PRO A 390 17.39 8.54 10.66
N GLU A 391 18.00 9.65 10.29
CA GLU A 391 18.30 10.05 8.90
C GLU A 391 19.46 9.22 8.32
N GLU A 392 19.22 7.92 8.19
CA GLU A 392 20.21 6.92 7.77
C GLU A 392 19.64 5.96 6.73
N ARG A 393 20.55 5.26 6.04
CA ARG A 393 20.20 4.14 5.17
C ARG A 393 19.54 3.04 6.00
N MET A 394 18.54 2.39 5.41
CA MET A 394 17.73 1.40 6.10
C MET A 394 17.74 0.09 5.35
N THR A 395 17.33 -0.97 6.05
CA THR A 395 17.12 -2.30 5.51
C THR A 395 15.64 -2.56 5.25
N ILE A 396 15.33 -3.61 4.50
CA ILE A 396 13.96 -3.98 4.12
C ILE A 396 13.01 -4.17 5.32
N GLU A 397 13.54 -4.52 6.49
CA GLU A 397 12.76 -4.68 7.74
C GLU A 397 12.09 -3.37 8.17
N SER A 398 12.69 -2.23 7.81
CA SER A 398 12.13 -0.89 8.06
C SER A 398 11.03 -0.52 7.08
N VAL A 399 11.02 -1.11 5.89
CA VAL A 399 10.14 -0.72 4.80
C VAL A 399 8.73 -1.26 5.04
N LEU A 400 7.73 -0.38 4.93
CA LEU A 400 6.32 -0.76 4.95
C LEU A 400 6.05 -1.77 3.80
N PRO A 401 5.50 -2.98 4.07
CA PRO A 401 5.31 -4.08 3.12
C PRO A 401 4.20 -3.78 2.12
N THR A 402 4.46 -2.80 1.26
CA THR A 402 3.58 -2.32 0.21
C THR A 402 4.42 -2.15 -1.04
N GLY A 403 3.85 -2.37 -2.23
CA GLY A 403 4.60 -2.19 -3.47
C GLY A 403 5.09 -0.76 -3.66
N TYR A 404 4.41 0.23 -3.08
CA TYR A 404 4.86 1.62 -3.04
C TYR A 404 6.11 1.80 -2.16
N GLY A 405 6.10 1.26 -0.93
CA GLY A 405 7.24 1.30 -0.02
C GLY A 405 8.46 0.62 -0.62
N ASP A 406 8.28 -0.58 -1.18
CA ASP A 406 9.34 -1.33 -1.85
C ASP A 406 9.89 -0.59 -3.07
N ALA A 407 9.04 0.02 -3.90
CA ALA A 407 9.49 0.76 -5.08
C ALA A 407 10.29 2.02 -4.71
N LYS A 408 9.89 2.75 -3.66
CA LYS A 408 10.66 3.88 -3.14
C LYS A 408 12.01 3.44 -2.57
N TYR A 409 12.01 2.33 -1.83
CA TYR A 409 13.23 1.75 -1.29
C TYR A 409 14.21 1.28 -2.37
N ILE A 410 13.71 0.64 -3.44
CA ILE A 410 14.52 0.28 -4.62
C ILE A 410 15.21 1.52 -5.19
N CYS A 411 14.52 2.65 -5.32
CA CYS A 411 15.14 3.88 -5.81
C CYS A 411 16.22 4.45 -4.87
N GLU A 412 16.05 4.34 -3.55
CA GLU A 412 17.11 4.67 -2.58
C GLU A 412 18.35 3.79 -2.81
N CYS A 413 18.17 2.47 -2.95
CA CYS A 413 19.27 1.54 -3.25
C CYS A 413 19.91 1.78 -4.63
N MET A 414 19.13 2.18 -5.64
CA MET A 414 19.66 2.54 -6.94
C MET A 414 20.62 3.74 -6.86
N LEU A 415 20.39 4.71 -5.98
CA LEU A 415 21.34 5.81 -5.74
C LEU A 415 22.64 5.31 -5.12
N ASP A 416 22.54 4.38 -4.16
CA ASP A 416 23.70 3.73 -3.52
C ASP A 416 24.56 2.96 -4.53
N GLU A 417 23.92 2.25 -5.46
CA GLU A 417 24.61 1.48 -6.49
C GLU A 417 25.12 2.34 -7.66
N THR A 418 24.75 3.63 -7.72
CA THR A 418 25.14 4.54 -8.82
C THR A 418 25.81 5.82 -8.31
N LEU A 419 25.06 6.92 -8.14
CA LEU A 419 25.62 8.26 -7.91
C LEU A 419 26.45 8.34 -6.63
N HIS A 420 26.05 7.64 -5.56
CA HIS A 420 26.80 7.65 -4.29
C HIS A 420 28.20 7.01 -4.40
N LYS A 421 28.46 6.18 -5.41
CA LYS A 421 29.80 5.60 -5.68
C LYS A 421 30.77 6.60 -6.31
N TYR A 422 30.30 7.77 -6.73
CA TYR A 422 31.12 8.80 -7.39
C TYR A 422 30.95 10.18 -6.72
N PRO A 423 31.33 10.34 -5.44
CA PRO A 423 31.12 11.58 -4.66
C PRO A 423 31.91 12.79 -5.19
N ASP A 424 32.93 12.58 -6.02
CA ASP A 424 33.66 13.66 -6.70
C ASP A 424 32.89 14.24 -7.89
N ARG A 425 31.78 13.60 -8.28
CA ARG A 425 30.96 13.95 -9.45
C ARG A 425 29.52 14.25 -9.12
N PHE A 426 29.00 13.69 -8.04
CA PHE A 426 27.60 13.83 -7.66
C PHE A 426 27.45 14.22 -6.21
N ARG A 427 26.45 15.07 -5.95
CA ARG A 427 25.89 15.33 -4.63
C ARG A 427 24.48 14.76 -4.63
N ALA A 428 24.38 13.46 -4.38
CA ALA A 428 23.10 12.75 -4.42
C ALA A 428 22.53 12.55 -3.01
N THR A 429 21.21 12.65 -2.90
CA THR A 429 20.49 12.39 -1.65
C THR A 429 19.08 11.88 -1.89
N ALA A 430 18.59 11.02 -1.01
CA ALA A 430 17.18 10.67 -0.94
C ALA A 430 16.52 11.35 0.26
N ILE A 431 15.39 12.00 0.02
CA ILE A 431 14.69 12.83 1.00
C ILE A 431 13.36 12.19 1.33
N ARG A 432 13.24 11.58 2.52
CA ARG A 432 12.01 10.92 2.96
C ARG A 432 11.06 11.96 3.52
N LEU A 433 9.91 12.13 2.87
CA LEU A 433 8.87 13.03 3.35
C LEU A 433 7.96 12.32 4.35
N GLY A 434 7.69 12.99 5.48
CA GLY A 434 6.60 12.69 6.40
C GLY A 434 5.26 13.15 5.85
N GLN A 435 4.39 13.69 6.71
CA GLN A 435 3.09 14.21 6.27
C GLN A 435 3.25 15.59 5.64
N VAL A 436 3.19 15.65 4.31
CA VAL A 436 3.09 16.92 3.57
C VAL A 436 1.67 17.46 3.71
N GLY A 437 1.53 18.58 4.40
CA GLY A 437 0.26 19.28 4.62
C GLY A 437 -0.13 20.19 3.47
N GLY A 438 -1.21 20.95 3.66
CA GLY A 438 -1.63 22.00 2.75
C GLY A 438 -0.68 23.19 2.72
N SER A 439 -0.89 24.09 1.76
CA SER A 439 -0.16 25.36 1.65
C SER A 439 -0.50 26.28 2.82
N SER A 440 0.50 26.75 3.57
CA SER A 440 0.31 27.69 4.68
C SER A 440 -0.21 29.06 4.21
N ALA A 441 0.02 29.38 2.93
CA ALA A 441 -0.38 30.64 2.31
C ALA A 441 -1.77 30.59 1.68
N SER A 442 -2.08 29.53 0.92
CA SER A 442 -3.33 29.44 0.14
C SER A 442 -4.36 28.49 0.74
N GLY A 443 -3.97 27.66 1.71
CA GLY A 443 -4.81 26.59 2.26
C GLY A 443 -4.93 25.37 1.37
N TYR A 444 -4.50 25.44 0.10
CA TYR A 444 -4.70 24.35 -0.83
C TYR A 444 -4.04 23.08 -0.30
N TRP A 445 -4.86 22.08 -0.02
CA TRP A 445 -4.45 20.73 0.32
C TRP A 445 -5.21 19.78 -0.63
N ASN A 446 -4.50 18.87 -1.29
CA ASN A 446 -5.08 17.96 -2.26
C ASN A 446 -6.25 17.15 -1.62
N PRO A 447 -7.47 17.21 -2.18
CA PRO A 447 -8.60 16.46 -1.60
C PRO A 447 -8.48 14.95 -1.81
N MET A 448 -7.64 14.50 -2.74
CA MET A 448 -7.43 13.10 -3.08
C MET A 448 -6.26 12.48 -2.31
N GLU A 449 -6.32 12.52 -0.99
CA GLU A 449 -5.34 11.90 -0.10
C GLU A 449 -5.96 11.44 1.23
N HIS A 450 -5.18 10.70 2.02
CA HIS A 450 -5.71 9.96 3.15
C HIS A 450 -6.30 10.83 4.27
N LEU A 451 -5.66 11.94 4.66
CA LEU A 451 -6.20 12.84 5.68
C LEU A 451 -7.45 13.57 5.18
N SER A 452 -7.43 14.06 3.94
CA SER A 452 -8.61 14.65 3.30
C SER A 452 -9.80 13.68 3.28
N PHE A 453 -9.54 12.38 3.06
CA PHE A 453 -10.59 11.36 3.11
C PHE A 453 -11.13 11.13 4.53
N VAL A 454 -10.28 11.14 5.56
CA VAL A 454 -10.72 11.08 6.96
C VAL A 454 -11.66 12.25 7.27
N PHE A 455 -11.29 13.46 6.90
CA PHE A 455 -12.10 14.65 7.19
C PHE A 455 -13.39 14.71 6.39
N LYS A 456 -13.37 14.38 5.10
CA LYS A 456 -14.60 14.29 4.29
C LYS A 456 -15.58 13.27 4.85
N SER A 457 -15.08 12.08 5.17
CA SER A 457 -15.90 11.02 5.75
C SER A 457 -16.45 11.43 7.11
N SER A 458 -15.66 12.16 7.90
CA SER A 458 -16.09 12.68 9.19
C SER A 458 -17.25 13.67 9.06
N GLN A 459 -17.19 14.55 8.06
CA GLN A 459 -18.30 15.47 7.77
C GLN A 459 -19.56 14.72 7.35
N THR A 460 -19.44 13.69 6.50
CA THR A 460 -20.58 12.86 6.08
C THR A 460 -21.19 12.05 7.21
N LEU A 461 -20.36 11.52 8.10
CA LEU A 461 -20.79 10.76 9.28
C LEU A 461 -21.26 11.66 10.43
N GLN A 462 -21.07 12.98 10.32
CA GLN A 462 -21.26 13.95 11.40
C GLN A 462 -20.51 13.52 12.67
N ALA A 463 -19.33 12.91 12.51
CA ALA A 463 -18.52 12.39 13.59
C ALA A 463 -17.04 12.43 13.22
N LEU A 464 -16.18 12.92 14.11
CA LEU A 464 -14.74 13.04 13.91
C LEU A 464 -14.01 12.03 14.81
N PRO A 465 -12.98 11.31 14.33
CA PRO A 465 -12.21 10.43 15.19
C PRO A 465 -11.33 11.24 16.13
N ASP A 466 -11.35 10.88 17.41
CA ASP A 466 -10.37 11.32 18.39
C ASP A 466 -9.06 10.58 18.17
N PHE A 467 -7.95 11.33 18.23
CA PHE A 467 -6.60 10.79 18.09
C PHE A 467 -5.77 11.16 19.32
N ASP A 468 -4.98 10.19 19.78
CA ASP A 468 -3.94 10.42 20.78
C ASP A 468 -2.59 10.72 20.10
N GLY A 469 -1.58 11.08 20.88
CA GLY A 469 -0.21 11.26 20.39
C GLY A 469 0.00 12.54 19.57
N LEU A 470 0.96 12.49 18.64
CA LEU A 470 1.47 13.67 17.94
C LEU A 470 1.12 13.64 16.45
N LEU A 471 0.74 14.80 15.91
CA LEU A 471 0.68 15.08 14.47
C LEU A 471 1.96 15.81 14.04
N SER A 472 2.47 15.49 12.84
CA SER A 472 3.71 16.06 12.28
C SER A 472 3.49 16.76 10.93
N TRP A 473 2.35 17.43 10.74
CA TRP A 473 2.04 18.08 9.47
C TRP A 473 3.05 19.18 9.13
N THR A 474 3.64 19.08 7.93
CA THR A 474 4.58 20.09 7.41
C THR A 474 3.95 20.79 6.20
N PRO A 475 3.67 22.10 6.25
CA PRO A 475 3.11 22.80 5.10
C PRO A 475 3.93 22.61 3.83
N VAL A 476 3.25 22.40 2.68
CA VAL A 476 3.93 22.03 1.43
C VAL A 476 4.92 23.11 0.93
N ASP A 477 4.67 24.37 1.25
CA ASP A 477 5.57 25.49 0.95
C ASP A 477 6.86 25.48 1.79
N ASP A 478 6.79 25.00 3.03
CA ASP A 478 7.95 24.76 3.89
C ASP A 478 8.74 23.53 3.42
N VAL A 479 8.05 22.46 3.01
CA VAL A 479 8.69 21.28 2.39
C VAL A 479 9.42 21.69 1.11
N ALA A 480 8.77 22.44 0.22
CA ALA A 480 9.37 22.93 -1.01
C ALA A 480 10.57 23.85 -0.76
N SER A 481 10.46 24.77 0.21
CA SER A 481 11.57 25.66 0.57
C SER A 481 12.74 24.90 1.18
N THR A 482 12.48 23.85 1.97
CA THR A 482 13.52 22.98 2.54
C THR A 482 14.30 22.22 1.48
N LEU A 483 13.61 21.66 0.47
CA LEU A 483 14.27 21.03 -0.67
C LEU A 483 15.17 22.02 -1.42
N VAL A 484 14.68 23.24 -1.63
CA VAL A 484 15.47 24.29 -2.30
C VAL A 484 16.65 24.75 -1.44
N ASP A 485 16.52 24.85 -0.12
CA ASP A 485 17.62 25.18 0.78
C ASP A 485 18.76 24.15 0.65
N ILE A 486 18.44 22.84 0.68
CA ILE A 486 19.41 21.74 0.54
C ILE A 486 20.08 21.79 -0.85
N LEU A 487 19.30 21.94 -1.93
CA LEU A 487 19.80 22.05 -3.30
C LEU A 487 20.76 23.25 -3.49
N MET A 488 20.49 24.34 -2.79
CA MET A 488 21.22 25.60 -2.92
C MET A 488 22.44 25.70 -2.00
N LEU A 489 22.71 24.67 -1.18
CA LEU A 489 23.94 24.62 -0.39
C LEU A 489 25.19 24.76 -1.27
N PRO A 490 26.24 25.45 -0.76
CA PRO A 490 27.54 25.55 -1.43
C PRO A 490 28.06 24.19 -1.89
N GLU A 491 28.81 24.16 -2.98
CA GLU A 491 29.27 22.92 -3.62
C GLU A 491 30.22 22.11 -2.72
N GLU A 492 30.92 22.81 -1.83
CA GLU A 492 31.85 22.29 -0.84
C GLU A 492 31.12 21.58 0.32
N THR A 493 29.83 21.87 0.50
CA THR A 493 29.02 21.22 1.54
C THR A 493 28.67 19.79 1.11
N THR A 494 29.22 18.82 1.85
CA THR A 494 28.87 17.41 1.72
C THR A 494 27.41 17.19 2.12
N LEU A 495 26.61 16.69 1.19
CA LEU A 495 25.23 16.31 1.49
C LEU A 495 25.20 14.94 2.18
N TYR A 496 24.28 14.80 3.13
CA TYR A 496 23.96 13.48 3.69
C TYR A 496 23.19 12.64 2.65
N PRO A 497 23.41 11.31 2.63
CA PRO A 497 22.75 10.43 1.67
C PRO A 497 21.24 10.32 1.89
N ILE A 498 20.79 10.55 3.13
CA ILE A 498 19.39 10.52 3.54
C ILE A 498 19.09 11.78 4.34
N TYR A 499 18.01 12.47 3.98
CA TYR A 499 17.36 13.47 4.82
C TYR A 499 15.92 13.07 5.09
N HIS A 500 15.35 13.55 6.19
CA HIS A 500 13.91 13.52 6.41
C HIS A 500 13.35 14.93 6.45
N ILE A 501 12.17 15.12 5.86
CA ILE A 501 11.39 16.35 6.05
C ILE A 501 10.08 15.95 6.73
N ASP A 502 9.97 16.35 7.99
CA ASP A 502 8.81 16.19 8.85
C ASP A 502 8.77 17.41 9.81
N ASN A 503 7.64 17.72 10.43
CA ASN A 503 7.56 18.91 11.27
C ASN A 503 8.39 18.65 12.54
N PRO A 504 9.45 19.44 12.83
CA PRO A 504 10.31 19.18 13.97
C PRO A 504 9.67 19.55 15.31
N VAL A 505 8.69 20.47 15.30
CA VAL A 505 7.99 20.91 16.50
C VAL A 505 6.91 19.91 16.86
N ARG A 506 6.11 19.46 15.88
CA ARG A 506 4.96 18.55 16.05
C ARG A 506 3.92 19.14 17.02
N GLN A 507 2.73 18.53 17.08
CA GLN A 507 1.66 19.01 17.97
C GLN A 507 0.81 17.86 18.50
N PRO A 508 0.27 17.94 19.71
CA PRO A 508 -0.69 16.96 20.20
C PRO A 508 -1.97 16.98 19.34
N TRP A 509 -2.45 15.80 18.93
CA TRP A 509 -3.74 15.68 18.26
C TRP A 509 -4.88 16.25 19.10
N LYS A 510 -4.81 16.11 20.43
CA LYS A 510 -5.81 16.64 21.38
C LYS A 510 -6.01 18.15 21.31
N GLU A 511 -5.01 18.90 20.85
CA GLU A 511 -5.14 20.35 20.66
C GLU A 511 -5.72 20.70 19.29
N MET A 512 -5.46 19.87 18.27
CA MET A 512 -5.89 20.13 16.89
C MET A 512 -7.30 19.63 16.58
N ILE A 513 -7.74 18.52 17.20
CA ILE A 513 -9.06 17.93 16.98
C ILE A 513 -10.20 18.92 17.25
N PRO A 514 -10.21 19.69 18.36
CA PRO A 514 -11.25 20.69 18.60
C PRO A 514 -11.30 21.79 17.52
N VAL A 515 -10.13 22.22 17.03
CA VAL A 515 -10.02 23.22 15.96
C VAL A 515 -10.63 22.70 14.65
N LEU A 516 -10.33 21.45 14.29
CA LEU A 516 -10.87 20.82 13.09
C LEU A 516 -12.38 20.57 13.21
N ALA A 517 -12.84 20.08 14.36
CA ALA A 517 -14.25 19.84 14.63
C ALA A 517 -15.06 21.13 14.45
N ASP A 518 -14.61 22.23 15.08
CA ASP A 518 -15.24 23.55 14.95
C ASP A 518 -15.20 24.06 13.51
N ALA A 519 -14.07 23.96 12.81
CA ALA A 519 -13.96 24.43 11.42
C ALA A 519 -14.85 23.65 10.43
N MET A 520 -15.17 22.40 10.73
CA MET A 520 -16.04 21.52 9.92
C MET A 520 -17.49 21.47 10.43
N ASP A 521 -17.83 22.30 11.42
CA ASP A 521 -19.17 22.35 12.02
C ASP A 521 -19.61 21.01 12.64
N ILE A 522 -18.67 20.23 13.15
CA ILE A 522 -18.92 18.97 13.87
C ILE A 522 -18.98 19.26 15.38
N PRO A 523 -20.11 18.97 16.06
CA PRO A 523 -20.22 19.23 17.49
C PRO A 523 -19.18 18.46 18.31
N PRO A 524 -18.61 19.05 19.39
CA PRO A 524 -17.58 18.38 20.21
C PRO A 524 -18.01 17.01 20.75
N GLN A 525 -19.29 16.82 21.06
CA GLN A 525 -19.84 15.54 21.52
C GLN A 525 -19.82 14.43 20.45
N ASN A 526 -19.59 14.77 19.19
CA ASN A 526 -19.45 13.84 18.08
C ASN A 526 -17.98 13.54 17.74
N VAL A 527 -17.04 14.00 18.58
CA VAL A 527 -15.67 13.49 18.59
C VAL A 527 -15.68 12.16 19.34
N ILE A 528 -15.39 11.06 18.63
CA ILE A 528 -15.57 9.69 19.12
C ILE A 528 -14.27 8.88 19.02
N PRO A 529 -14.12 7.76 19.77
CA PRO A 529 -12.95 6.91 19.66
C PRO A 529 -12.69 6.47 18.22
N PHE A 530 -11.41 6.46 17.80
CA PHE A 530 -11.01 6.13 16.43
C PHE A 530 -11.59 4.80 15.93
N LYS A 531 -11.60 3.75 16.75
CA LYS A 531 -12.16 2.44 16.38
C LYS A 531 -13.66 2.51 16.08
N ASP A 532 -14.42 3.24 16.88
CA ASP A 532 -15.85 3.43 16.68
C ASP A 532 -16.12 4.25 15.41
N TRP A 533 -15.27 5.25 15.14
CA TRP A 533 -15.33 6.00 13.89
C TRP A 533 -15.05 5.13 12.67
N VAL A 534 -14.02 4.27 12.71
CA VAL A 534 -13.73 3.33 11.62
C VAL A 534 -14.90 2.37 11.40
N GLN A 535 -15.53 1.88 12.46
CA GLN A 535 -16.73 1.04 12.35
C GLN A 535 -17.87 1.80 11.66
N ARG A 536 -18.10 3.08 11.99
CA ARG A 536 -19.08 3.93 11.29
C ARG A 536 -18.75 4.12 9.81
N VAL A 537 -17.47 4.24 9.45
CA VAL A 537 -17.04 4.29 8.04
C VAL A 537 -17.44 3.00 7.32
N ILE A 538 -17.24 1.83 7.94
CA ILE A 538 -17.56 0.51 7.39
C ILE A 538 -19.07 0.32 7.24
N ASP A 539 -19.85 0.69 8.26
CA ASP A 539 -21.29 0.48 8.33
C ASP A 539 -22.09 1.45 7.45
N HIS A 540 -21.48 2.55 6.99
CA HIS A 540 -22.17 3.55 6.20
C HIS A 540 -22.65 2.97 4.84
N PRO A 541 -23.95 3.09 4.50
CA PRO A 541 -24.50 2.55 3.27
C PRO A 541 -23.79 3.09 2.02
N ARG A 542 -23.36 2.20 1.13
CA ARG A 542 -22.74 2.59 -0.15
C ARG A 542 -23.83 3.05 -1.12
N ARG A 543 -24.23 4.32 -1.03
CA ARG A 543 -25.29 4.91 -1.86
C ARG A 543 -24.83 5.30 -3.27
N VAL A 544 -23.51 5.39 -3.52
CA VAL A 544 -22.93 5.78 -4.81
C VAL A 544 -21.79 4.82 -5.17
N GLU A 545 -21.78 4.31 -6.40
CA GLU A 545 -20.62 3.60 -6.96
C GLU A 545 -19.54 4.62 -7.36
N GLY A 546 -18.37 4.55 -6.73
CA GLY A 546 -17.18 5.31 -7.15
C GLY A 546 -16.26 5.75 -5.99
N PRO A 547 -14.99 6.08 -6.27
CA PRO A 547 -14.04 6.61 -5.28
C PRO A 547 -14.35 8.05 -4.82
N GLU A 548 -15.38 8.67 -5.38
CA GLU A 548 -15.89 10.02 -5.09
C GLU A 548 -17.18 9.98 -4.24
N GLY A 549 -17.40 8.89 -3.50
CA GLY A 549 -18.52 8.81 -2.56
C GLY A 549 -18.39 9.82 -1.42
N GLU A 550 -19.49 10.08 -0.73
CA GLU A 550 -19.52 10.99 0.44
C GLU A 550 -18.61 10.50 1.59
N ASN A 551 -18.31 9.20 1.64
CA ASN A 551 -17.47 8.57 2.68
C ASN A 551 -16.22 7.88 2.08
N PRO A 552 -15.21 8.64 1.61
CA PRO A 552 -14.05 8.10 0.92
C PRO A 552 -13.03 7.35 1.81
N ALA A 553 -13.12 7.45 3.14
CA ALA A 553 -12.23 6.76 4.07
C ALA A 553 -12.33 5.23 3.96
N ILE A 554 -13.45 4.72 3.45
CA ILE A 554 -13.66 3.28 3.17
C ILE A 554 -12.58 2.68 2.25
N ILE A 555 -11.97 3.49 1.38
CA ILE A 555 -10.91 3.05 0.47
C ILE A 555 -9.63 2.71 1.23
N LEU A 556 -9.49 3.23 2.45
CA LEU A 556 -8.28 3.21 3.27
C LEU A 556 -8.38 2.32 4.51
N ILE A 557 -9.43 1.51 4.67
CA ILE A 557 -9.65 0.69 5.89
C ILE A 557 -8.39 -0.10 6.30
N ASP A 558 -7.74 -0.81 5.38
CA ASP A 558 -6.52 -1.57 5.67
C ASP A 558 -5.39 -0.69 6.26
N PHE A 559 -5.31 0.57 5.79
CA PHE A 559 -4.35 1.54 6.30
C PHE A 559 -4.79 2.12 7.65
N LEU A 560 -6.08 2.44 7.81
CA LEU A 560 -6.66 2.97 9.04
C LEU A 560 -6.49 1.99 10.20
N ASP A 561 -6.79 0.71 9.99
CA ASP A 561 -6.73 -0.32 11.02
C ASP A 561 -5.29 -0.67 11.44
N GLY A 562 -4.38 -0.84 10.47
CA GLY A 562 -3.06 -1.41 10.73
C GLY A 562 -1.91 -0.40 10.83
N ASN A 563 -2.09 0.82 10.33
CA ASN A 563 -0.96 1.72 10.07
C ASN A 563 -1.19 3.18 10.49
N PHE A 564 -2.42 3.69 10.43
CA PHE A 564 -2.70 5.12 10.60
C PHE A 564 -2.23 5.65 11.95
N LEU A 565 -2.64 5.03 13.06
CA LEU A 565 -2.23 5.47 14.41
C LEU A 565 -0.70 5.45 14.57
N ARG A 566 -0.04 4.41 14.07
CA ARG A 566 1.43 4.32 14.12
C ARG A 566 2.08 5.45 13.32
N MET A 567 1.66 5.64 12.07
CA MET A 567 2.37 6.50 11.12
C MET A 567 1.93 7.97 11.18
N SER A 568 0.76 8.28 11.71
CA SER A 568 0.14 9.62 11.70
C SER A 568 -0.11 10.20 13.08
N CYS A 569 0.00 9.39 14.13
CA CYS A 569 -0.31 9.78 15.51
C CYS A 569 0.88 9.57 16.48
N GLY A 570 2.11 9.71 15.98
CA GLY A 570 3.32 9.74 16.79
C GLY A 570 3.93 8.39 17.16
N GLY A 571 3.41 7.28 16.63
CA GLY A 571 4.01 5.95 16.80
C GLY A 571 5.24 5.70 15.91
N LEU A 572 5.52 6.61 14.96
CA LEU A 572 6.68 6.64 14.08
C LEU A 572 7.01 8.10 13.82
N LEU A 573 8.23 8.52 14.14
CA LEU A 573 8.64 9.91 14.08
C LEU A 573 9.94 10.01 13.29
N LEU A 574 9.96 10.79 12.22
CA LEU A 574 11.18 11.03 11.46
C LEU A 574 12.07 12.02 12.22
N ASP A 575 13.31 11.64 12.51
CA ASP A 575 14.32 12.58 12.99
C ASP A 575 14.67 13.55 11.87
N THR A 576 14.97 14.81 12.19
CA THR A 576 15.20 15.87 11.21
C THR A 576 16.48 16.65 11.50
N ALA A 577 17.36 16.15 12.39
CA ALA A 577 18.57 16.85 12.80
C ALA A 577 19.46 17.28 11.63
N LYS A 578 19.76 16.39 10.68
CA LYS A 578 20.58 16.66 9.49
C LYS A 578 19.87 17.59 8.52
N ALA A 579 18.57 17.38 8.31
CA ALA A 579 17.80 18.28 7.46
C ALA A 579 17.74 19.70 8.02
N ARG A 580 17.61 19.87 9.35
CA ARG A 580 17.61 21.18 10.02
C ARG A 580 19.00 21.83 10.05
N GLU A 581 20.07 21.04 10.11
CA GLU A 581 21.43 21.55 9.94
C GLU A 581 21.59 22.24 8.57
N HIS A 582 21.02 21.63 7.54
CA HIS A 582 21.21 22.03 6.13
C HIS A 582 20.07 22.88 5.54
N SER A 583 18.98 23.07 6.28
CA SER A 583 17.83 23.90 5.87
C SER A 583 17.41 24.82 7.01
N ARG A 584 17.64 26.13 6.80
CA ARG A 584 17.14 27.17 7.70
C ARG A 584 15.62 27.21 7.70
N THR A 585 14.98 26.90 6.57
CA THR A 585 13.53 26.79 6.51
C THR A 585 13.05 25.75 7.51
N LEU A 586 13.52 24.50 7.41
CA LEU A 586 13.07 23.42 8.28
C LEU A 586 13.42 23.68 9.76
N ALA A 587 14.61 24.24 10.02
CA ALA A 587 15.01 24.60 11.38
C ALA A 587 14.07 25.59 12.06
N ASN A 588 13.40 26.44 11.27
CA ASN A 588 12.47 27.49 11.72
C ASN A 588 11.00 27.11 11.54
N VAL A 589 10.68 25.92 11.00
CA VAL A 589 9.28 25.46 10.91
C VAL A 589 8.70 25.39 12.31
N GLY A 590 7.59 26.10 12.51
CA GLY A 590 6.81 26.10 13.74
C GLY A 590 5.68 25.07 13.74
N PRO A 591 4.84 25.09 14.79
CA PRO A 591 3.61 24.32 14.80
C PRO A 591 2.64 24.85 13.72
N VAL A 592 1.81 23.97 13.17
CA VAL A 592 0.67 24.36 12.33
C VAL A 592 -0.34 25.11 13.22
N SER A 593 -0.38 26.43 13.06
CA SER A 593 -1.32 27.27 13.80
C SER A 593 -2.78 26.94 13.47
N GLU A 594 -3.68 27.23 14.42
CA GLU A 594 -5.13 27.16 14.22
C GLU A 594 -5.59 27.91 12.95
N ARG A 595 -5.03 29.10 12.70
CA ARG A 595 -5.32 29.89 11.49
C ARG A 595 -5.05 29.08 10.20
N VAL A 596 -3.94 28.35 10.17
CA VAL A 596 -3.55 27.54 8.99
C VAL A 596 -4.42 26.29 8.89
N ALA A 597 -4.70 25.61 10.00
CA ALA A 597 -5.61 24.45 10.01
C ALA A 597 -7.01 24.82 9.50
N ARG A 598 -7.56 25.96 9.96
CA ARG A 598 -8.84 26.51 9.47
C ARG A 598 -8.77 26.90 7.99
N LEU A 599 -7.62 27.39 7.53
CA LEU A 599 -7.40 27.72 6.12
C LEU A 599 -7.43 26.47 5.23
N PHE A 600 -6.94 25.32 5.71
CA PHE A 600 -7.07 24.04 5.01
C PHE A 600 -8.53 23.63 4.85
N VAL A 601 -9.30 23.66 5.95
CA VAL A 601 -10.74 23.34 5.93
C VAL A 601 -11.51 24.28 5.02
N LYS A 602 -11.25 25.60 5.12
CA LYS A 602 -11.83 26.59 4.22
C LYS A 602 -11.51 26.28 2.76
N SER A 603 -10.26 25.95 2.44
CA SER A 603 -9.88 25.62 1.07
C SER A 603 -10.64 24.41 0.53
N TRP A 604 -10.86 23.37 1.35
CA TRP A 604 -11.70 22.24 0.96
C TRP A 604 -13.17 22.62 0.79
N LYS A 605 -13.72 23.53 1.60
CA LYS A 605 -15.07 24.08 1.41
C LYS A 605 -15.18 24.90 0.11
N ASP A 606 -14.21 25.78 -0.15
CA ASP A 606 -14.14 26.60 -1.38
C ASP A 606 -14.01 25.72 -2.66
N MET A 607 -13.41 24.53 -2.54
CA MET A 607 -13.34 23.54 -3.63
C MET A 607 -14.62 22.71 -3.81
N GLY A 608 -15.62 22.87 -2.93
CA GLY A 608 -16.81 22.02 -2.87
C GLY A 608 -16.52 20.57 -2.44
N PHE A 609 -15.35 20.33 -1.84
CA PHE A 609 -15.01 19.00 -1.32
C PHE A 609 -15.68 18.78 0.04
N LEU A 610 -15.60 19.76 0.94
CA LEU A 610 -16.39 19.81 2.17
C LEU A 610 -17.61 20.72 1.97
N ASN A 611 -18.69 20.42 2.68
CA ASN A 611 -19.90 21.23 2.77
C ASN A 611 -19.68 22.47 3.63
#